data_AF-A0A7V9M5C8-F1
#
_entry.id   AF-A0A7V9M5C8-F1
#
_cell.length_a   1.000
_cell.length_b   1.000
_cell.length_c   1.000
_cell.angle_alpha   90.00
_cell.angle_beta   90.00
_cell.angle_gamma   90.00
#
_symmetry.space_group_name_H-M   'P 1'
#
loop_
_entity.id
_entity.type
_entity.pdbx_description
1 polymer ?
#
loop_
_entity_poly.entity_id
_entity_poly.type
_entity_poly.pdbx_seq_one_letter_code
_entity_poly.pdbx_strand_id
1 'polypeptide(L)'
;MRLARIRRGCIIGWLAALSALWIALPAWAQDSPEATEPTATAQPAEAGSAEQEADADAGPVEAQAADERSKRRRLGDRALKAGMRGSDVRHLQKVLTDLNFPTRVDGRFGKATRRSVKRYERWKEDLLNGVVHKPQARRMKQLRRAGVRYRKHVFPVRGPHDYGGSGSRFGAPRSGHTHQGQDVSAAEGTRLVAVHEGRVTTREYQAGGAGHYLVIRGKDGSDSVYMHMVRRPVVAVGEKVLAGQLIGRVGTTGGSSGPHLHFELWTPHWFDGGAAYDPLPKLRKWDRQT
;
A
#
# COMPACT_ATOMS: atom_id res chain seq x y z
N MET A 1 -49.71 28.90 -0.66
CA MET A 1 -49.96 28.94 0.81
C MET A 1 -50.15 27.49 1.24
N ARG A 2 -49.43 26.84 2.15
CA ARG A 2 -48.69 27.22 3.36
C ARG A 2 -47.33 26.50 3.42
N LEU A 3 -46.33 27.16 4.00
CA LEU A 3 -44.99 26.67 4.31
C LEU A 3 -44.97 25.82 5.58
N ALA A 4 -44.07 24.85 5.66
CA ALA A 4 -43.60 24.28 6.93
C ALA A 4 -42.07 24.43 7.03
N ARG A 5 -41.64 25.47 7.73
CA ARG A 5 -40.27 25.65 8.27
C ARG A 5 -40.17 24.84 9.56
N ILE A 6 -39.15 23.98 9.69
CA ILE A 6 -38.75 23.44 10.99
C ILE A 6 -37.49 24.18 11.46
N ARG A 7 -37.57 24.64 12.70
CA ARG A 7 -36.67 25.57 13.39
C ARG A 7 -35.39 24.90 13.89
N ARG A 8 -34.32 25.70 13.90
CA ARG A 8 -33.10 25.55 14.69
C ARG A 8 -33.35 25.92 16.17
N GLY A 9 -32.60 25.32 17.09
CA GLY A 9 -32.41 25.80 18.48
C GLY A 9 -31.51 24.84 19.27
N CYS A 10 -30.24 25.22 19.50
CA CYS A 10 -29.62 25.60 20.80
C CYS A 10 -29.04 24.39 21.56
N ILE A 11 -27.71 24.17 21.55
CA ILE A 11 -26.67 24.73 22.45
C ILE A 11 -26.99 24.51 23.93
N ILE A 12 -26.33 23.53 24.55
CA ILE A 12 -25.74 23.62 25.89
C ILE A 12 -24.46 22.76 25.88
N GLY A 13 -23.30 23.39 26.11
CA GLY A 13 -22.04 22.70 26.40
C GLY A 13 -21.90 22.49 27.90
N TRP A 14 -21.21 21.41 28.30
CA TRP A 14 -20.62 21.25 29.62
C TRP A 14 -19.27 20.53 29.53
N LEU A 15 -18.38 20.96 30.41
CA LEU A 15 -16.96 20.71 30.49
C LEU A 15 -16.58 19.32 31.01
N ALA A 16 -15.34 18.97 30.64
CA ALA A 16 -14.39 17.98 31.15
C ALA A 16 -14.64 17.32 32.52
N ALA A 17 -14.41 16.00 32.54
CA ALA A 17 -13.90 15.29 33.71
C ALA A 17 -12.78 14.33 33.27
N LEU A 18 -11.54 14.67 33.63
CA LEU A 18 -10.37 13.81 33.59
C LEU A 18 -10.42 12.88 34.81
N SER A 19 -10.49 11.57 34.59
CA SER A 19 -10.27 10.57 35.63
C SER A 19 -9.03 9.76 35.29
N ALA A 20 -7.93 10.07 35.99
CA ALA A 20 -6.72 9.28 36.01
C ALA A 20 -6.93 8.03 36.87
N LEU A 21 -6.73 6.85 36.29
CA LEU A 21 -6.72 5.59 37.02
C LEU A 21 -5.27 5.26 37.40
N TRP A 22 -4.95 5.48 38.67
CA TRP A 22 -3.73 5.00 39.32
C TRP A 22 -3.93 3.54 39.73
N ILE A 23 -3.05 2.64 39.29
CA ILE A 23 -2.93 1.29 39.84
C ILE A 23 -1.71 1.29 40.76
N ALA A 24 -1.95 0.99 42.03
CA ALA A 24 -0.96 0.87 43.08
C ALA A 24 -0.10 -0.40 42.92
N LEU A 25 1.20 -0.27 43.15
CA LEU A 25 2.14 -1.37 43.39
C LEU A 25 2.35 -1.52 44.91
N PRO A 26 2.50 -2.75 45.44
CA PRO A 26 2.72 -2.95 46.87
C PRO A 26 4.18 -2.67 47.27
N ALA A 27 4.30 -2.06 48.45
CA ALA A 27 5.52 -1.66 49.12
C ALA A 27 6.31 -2.85 49.67
N TRP A 28 7.61 -2.91 49.35
CA TRP A 28 8.65 -3.56 50.15
C TRP A 28 10.02 -3.20 49.54
N ALA A 29 10.72 -2.25 50.17
CA ALA A 29 12.18 -2.12 50.20
C ALA A 29 12.50 -0.76 50.84
N GLN A 30 12.46 -0.75 52.16
CA GLN A 30 13.23 0.18 52.97
C GLN A 30 14.71 -0.22 52.82
N ASP A 31 15.56 0.73 52.43
CA ASP A 31 16.64 1.24 53.30
C ASP A 31 17.63 2.06 52.47
N SER A 32 17.85 3.28 52.94
CA SER A 32 19.03 4.09 52.65
C SER A 32 19.82 4.23 53.95
N PRO A 33 21.15 4.34 53.85
CA PRO A 33 21.80 5.52 54.43
C PRO A 33 22.81 6.09 53.42
N GLU A 34 22.75 7.37 53.11
CA GLU A 34 23.30 8.51 53.86
C GLU A 34 24.64 8.95 53.25
N ALA A 35 24.73 10.26 53.04
CA ALA A 35 25.73 10.94 52.23
C ALA A 35 27.06 11.10 52.96
N THR A 36 28.16 11.18 52.20
CA THR A 36 29.33 12.01 52.53
C THR A 36 30.12 12.33 51.25
N GLU A 37 30.21 13.61 50.89
CA GLU A 37 31.36 14.15 50.14
C GLU A 37 32.41 14.62 51.17
N PRO A 38 33.72 14.70 50.84
CA PRO A 38 34.23 15.96 50.30
C PRO A 38 35.42 15.88 49.31
N THR A 39 35.42 16.82 48.36
CA THR A 39 36.51 17.77 48.02
C THR A 39 37.96 17.31 47.75
N ALA A 40 38.34 17.47 46.47
CA ALA A 40 39.54 18.10 45.88
C ALA A 40 40.95 17.44 45.91
N THR A 41 41.57 17.41 44.71
CA THR A 41 42.81 18.14 44.31
C THR A 41 43.79 17.28 43.48
N ALA A 42 44.29 17.90 42.39
CA ALA A 42 45.56 17.68 41.66
C ALA A 42 45.77 16.48 40.71
N GLN A 43 45.93 16.82 39.42
CA GLN A 43 46.89 16.24 38.45
C GLN A 43 48.36 16.54 38.88
N PRO A 44 49.46 16.00 38.28
CA PRO A 44 49.62 15.42 36.93
C PRO A 44 50.60 14.22 36.77
N ALA A 45 50.74 13.72 35.52
CA ALA A 45 51.90 13.07 34.86
C ALA A 45 51.41 11.91 33.94
N GLU A 46 51.39 12.06 32.61
CA GLU A 46 52.49 11.93 31.63
C GLU A 46 52.84 10.49 31.24
N ALA A 47 52.93 10.31 29.91
CA ALA A 47 53.59 9.28 29.11
C ALA A 47 52.95 7.88 28.96
N GLY A 48 52.60 7.56 27.70
CA GLY A 48 52.30 6.20 27.27
C GLY A 48 51.53 6.10 25.94
N SER A 49 51.94 6.84 24.91
CA SER A 49 51.44 6.71 23.54
C SER A 49 51.83 5.34 22.96
N ALA A 50 50.83 4.49 22.74
CA ALA A 50 50.91 3.37 21.81
C ALA A 50 49.88 3.63 20.70
N GLU A 51 50.29 4.41 19.70
CA GLU A 51 49.60 4.49 18.43
C GLU A 51 49.73 3.12 17.76
N GLN A 52 48.68 2.31 17.86
CA GLN A 52 48.47 1.22 16.92
C GLN A 52 48.09 1.85 15.58
N GLU A 53 49.09 2.08 14.75
CA GLU A 53 48.92 2.19 13.30
C GLU A 53 48.31 0.88 12.80
N ALA A 54 46.99 0.89 12.64
CA ALA A 54 46.31 -0.14 11.86
C ALA A 54 46.55 0.17 10.39
N ASP A 55 47.39 -0.67 9.78
CA ASP A 55 47.65 -0.80 8.34
C ASP A 55 46.45 -0.39 7.48
N ALA A 56 46.59 0.79 6.87
CA ALA A 56 45.68 1.30 5.86
C ALA A 56 46.33 1.26 4.48
N ASP A 57 46.85 0.11 4.06
CA ASP A 57 47.26 -0.10 2.67
C ASP A 57 46.71 -1.44 2.12
N ALA A 58 45.40 -1.46 1.86
CA ALA A 58 44.84 -2.43 0.95
C ALA A 58 45.35 -2.10 -0.47
N GLY A 59 46.47 -2.71 -0.84
CA GLY A 59 47.21 -2.39 -2.06
C GLY A 59 46.42 -2.55 -3.38
N PRO A 60 46.98 -2.07 -4.51
CA PRO A 60 46.29 -1.98 -5.82
C PRO A 60 45.69 -3.29 -6.34
N VAL A 61 46.29 -4.44 -5.98
CA VAL A 61 45.85 -5.77 -6.41
C VAL A 61 44.54 -6.16 -5.73
N GLU A 62 44.35 -5.80 -4.46
CA GLU A 62 43.12 -6.11 -3.73
C GLU A 62 41.96 -5.23 -4.21
N ALA A 63 42.24 -3.96 -4.53
CA ALA A 63 41.28 -3.06 -5.18
C ALA A 63 40.86 -3.56 -6.58
N GLN A 64 41.81 -4.06 -7.39
CA GLN A 64 41.54 -4.66 -8.70
C GLN A 64 40.73 -5.97 -8.59
N ALA A 65 41.09 -6.85 -7.65
CA ALA A 65 40.35 -8.08 -7.40
C ALA A 65 38.92 -7.81 -6.89
N ALA A 66 38.73 -6.78 -6.07
CA ALA A 66 37.43 -6.33 -5.62
C ALA A 66 36.57 -5.75 -6.76
N ASP A 67 37.19 -5.01 -7.69
CA ASP A 67 36.54 -4.50 -8.91
C ASP A 67 36.10 -5.63 -9.85
N GLU A 68 36.97 -6.60 -10.13
CA GLU A 68 36.62 -7.78 -10.93
C GLU A 68 35.52 -8.63 -10.28
N ARG A 69 35.59 -8.81 -8.96
CA ARG A 69 34.54 -9.50 -8.20
C ARG A 69 33.22 -8.72 -8.27
N SER A 70 33.24 -7.38 -8.25
CA SER A 70 32.09 -6.49 -8.43
C SER A 70 31.47 -6.60 -9.84
N LYS A 71 32.29 -6.70 -10.89
CA LYS A 71 31.84 -6.89 -12.27
C LYS A 71 31.08 -8.21 -12.48
N ARG A 72 31.41 -9.27 -11.73
CA ARG A 72 30.81 -10.62 -11.89
C ARG A 72 29.58 -10.91 -11.01
N ARG A 73 29.19 -10.01 -10.09
CA ARG A 73 28.08 -10.25 -9.16
C ARG A 73 26.74 -10.45 -9.88
N ARG A 74 25.95 -11.41 -9.42
CA ARG A 74 24.63 -11.73 -9.95
C ARG A 74 23.53 -11.27 -8.98
N LEU A 75 22.36 -10.99 -9.54
CA LEU A 75 21.17 -10.68 -8.74
C LEU A 75 20.80 -11.86 -7.83
N GLY A 76 20.86 -11.62 -6.52
CA GLY A 76 20.58 -12.58 -5.46
C GLY A 76 21.82 -13.12 -4.73
N ASP A 77 23.04 -12.73 -5.14
CA ASP A 77 24.27 -13.09 -4.42
C ASP A 77 24.40 -12.35 -3.07
N ARG A 78 23.82 -11.15 -2.98
CA ARG A 78 23.69 -10.36 -1.75
C ARG A 78 22.37 -9.58 -1.73
N ALA A 79 22.02 -9.04 -0.57
CA ALA A 79 20.93 -8.06 -0.47
C ALA A 79 21.33 -6.74 -1.15
N LEU A 80 20.42 -6.17 -1.94
CA LEU A 80 20.63 -4.89 -2.62
C LEU A 80 19.81 -3.78 -1.99
N LYS A 81 20.46 -2.68 -1.62
CA LYS A 81 19.84 -1.49 -1.00
C LYS A 81 20.38 -0.20 -1.60
N ALA A 82 19.74 0.91 -1.27
CA ALA A 82 20.14 2.24 -1.72
C ALA A 82 21.62 2.54 -1.44
N GLY A 83 22.28 3.21 -2.38
CA GLY A 83 23.71 3.52 -2.35
C GLY A 83 24.60 2.45 -3.00
N MET A 84 24.12 1.21 -3.12
CA MET A 84 24.89 0.13 -3.75
C MET A 84 25.06 0.31 -5.26
N ARG A 85 26.12 -0.30 -5.80
CA ARG A 85 26.47 -0.29 -7.22
C ARG A 85 27.01 -1.64 -7.65
N GLY A 86 26.92 -1.94 -8.95
CA GLY A 86 27.49 -3.17 -9.53
C GLY A 86 26.67 -3.75 -10.68
N SER A 87 27.15 -4.87 -11.22
CA SER A 87 26.44 -5.64 -12.25
C SER A 87 25.17 -6.32 -11.71
N ASP A 88 25.15 -6.69 -10.44
CA ASP A 88 23.96 -7.17 -9.71
C ASP A 88 22.84 -6.11 -9.67
N VAL A 89 23.19 -4.83 -9.47
CA VAL A 89 22.26 -3.70 -9.54
C VAL A 89 21.77 -3.47 -10.98
N ARG A 90 22.64 -3.54 -11.99
CA ARG A 90 22.21 -3.46 -13.40
C ARG A 90 21.21 -4.56 -13.73
N HIS A 91 21.47 -5.79 -13.26
CA HIS A 91 20.58 -6.93 -13.46
C HIS A 91 19.24 -6.71 -12.74
N LEU A 92 19.24 -6.20 -11.50
CA LEU A 92 18.00 -5.80 -10.81
C LEU A 92 17.19 -4.80 -11.63
N GLN A 93 17.82 -3.73 -12.13
CA GLN A 93 17.15 -2.69 -12.91
C GLN A 93 16.54 -3.24 -14.21
N LYS A 94 17.24 -4.15 -14.89
CA LYS A 94 16.73 -4.86 -16.06
C LYS A 94 15.51 -5.72 -15.70
N VAL A 95 15.60 -6.51 -14.62
CA VAL A 95 14.49 -7.36 -14.18
C VAL A 95 13.27 -6.52 -13.77
N LEU A 96 13.47 -5.41 -13.06
CA LEU A 96 12.37 -4.48 -12.74
C LEU A 96 11.69 -3.94 -13.99
N THR A 97 12.47 -3.51 -14.98
CA THR A 97 11.95 -3.01 -16.26
C THR A 97 11.18 -4.10 -16.99
N ASP A 98 11.72 -5.32 -17.05
CA ASP A 98 11.03 -6.47 -17.64
C ASP A 98 9.72 -6.79 -16.89
N LEU A 99 9.66 -6.61 -15.58
CA LEU A 99 8.44 -6.79 -14.79
C LEU A 99 7.46 -5.60 -14.90
N ASN A 100 7.71 -4.64 -15.80
CA ASN A 100 6.91 -3.43 -16.03
C ASN A 100 6.97 -2.41 -14.89
N PHE A 101 8.13 -2.33 -14.21
CA PHE A 101 8.51 -1.26 -13.30
C PHE A 101 9.64 -0.45 -13.94
N PRO A 102 9.33 0.60 -14.73
CA PRO A 102 10.32 1.34 -15.51
C PRO A 102 11.50 1.82 -14.65
N THR A 103 12.70 1.38 -14.99
CA THR A 103 13.90 1.66 -14.21
C THR A 103 15.09 1.85 -15.14
N ARG A 104 15.77 2.99 -15.05
CA ARG A 104 17.02 3.21 -15.79
C ARG A 104 18.06 2.16 -15.39
N VAL A 105 18.75 1.58 -16.37
CA VAL A 105 19.81 0.60 -16.14
C VAL A 105 21.16 1.33 -16.15
N ASP A 106 21.61 1.78 -14.99
CA ASP A 106 22.87 2.52 -14.81
C ASP A 106 23.84 1.84 -13.81
N GLY A 107 23.39 0.77 -13.16
CA GLY A 107 24.14 0.05 -12.14
C GLY A 107 24.26 0.77 -10.81
N ARG A 108 23.45 1.80 -10.57
CA ARG A 108 23.39 2.56 -9.33
C ARG A 108 22.04 2.38 -8.66
N PHE A 109 22.04 1.92 -7.42
CA PHE A 109 20.82 1.79 -6.62
C PHE A 109 20.47 3.16 -6.02
N GLY A 110 20.03 4.07 -6.89
CA GLY A 110 19.60 5.41 -6.51
C GLY A 110 18.13 5.48 -6.09
N LYS A 111 17.65 6.71 -5.89
CA LYS A 111 16.24 7.00 -5.52
C LYS A 111 15.24 6.38 -6.49
N ALA A 112 15.51 6.42 -7.79
CA ALA A 112 14.64 5.83 -8.83
C ALA A 112 14.54 4.30 -8.70
N THR A 113 15.67 3.61 -8.61
CA THR A 113 15.72 2.15 -8.38
C THR A 113 14.97 1.76 -7.11
N ARG A 114 15.18 2.50 -6.00
CA ARG A 114 14.45 2.27 -4.74
C ARG A 114 12.94 2.43 -4.90
N ARG A 115 12.47 3.44 -5.64
CA ARG A 115 11.03 3.61 -5.92
C ARG A 115 10.48 2.43 -6.70
N SER A 116 11.18 1.94 -7.72
CA SER A 116 10.75 0.77 -8.49
C SER A 116 10.73 -0.51 -7.65
N VAL A 117 11.73 -0.71 -6.79
CA VAL A 117 11.73 -1.82 -5.81
C VAL A 117 10.53 -1.74 -4.89
N LYS A 118 10.23 -0.58 -4.30
CA LYS A 118 9.05 -0.41 -3.44
C LYS A 118 7.72 -0.64 -4.16
N ARG A 119 7.63 -0.28 -5.45
CA ARG A 119 6.45 -0.61 -6.27
C ARG A 119 6.34 -2.12 -6.49
N TYR A 120 7.44 -2.81 -6.75
CA TYR A 120 7.46 -4.26 -6.85
C TYR A 120 7.07 -4.93 -5.52
N GLU A 121 7.63 -4.48 -4.40
CA GLU A 121 7.31 -4.98 -3.05
C GLU A 121 5.81 -4.84 -2.78
N ARG A 122 5.22 -3.67 -3.07
CA ARG A 122 3.77 -3.45 -2.96
C ARG A 122 2.96 -4.39 -3.84
N TRP A 123 3.38 -4.63 -5.08
CA TRP A 123 2.69 -5.55 -6.00
C TRP A 123 2.73 -7.01 -5.52
N LYS A 124 3.73 -7.38 -4.71
CA LYS A 124 3.88 -8.71 -4.13
C LYS A 124 3.46 -8.80 -2.66
N GLU A 125 2.86 -7.74 -2.13
CA GLU A 125 2.44 -7.65 -0.72
C GLU A 125 3.63 -7.93 0.25
N ASP A 126 4.85 -7.56 -0.16
CA ASP A 126 6.08 -7.67 0.64
C ASP A 126 6.29 -6.43 1.55
N LEU A 127 7.25 -6.51 2.48
CA LEU A 127 7.70 -5.38 3.30
C LEU A 127 8.26 -4.24 2.42
N LEU A 128 7.74 -3.01 2.61
CA LEU A 128 8.10 -1.82 1.82
C LEU A 128 9.42 -1.16 2.24
N ASN A 129 10.46 -1.96 2.51
CA ASN A 129 11.74 -1.48 3.01
C ASN A 129 12.66 -0.95 1.88
N GLY A 130 12.40 -1.32 0.62
CA GLY A 130 13.21 -0.92 -0.53
C GLY A 130 14.54 -1.66 -0.62
N VAL A 131 14.62 -2.87 -0.05
CA VAL A 131 15.79 -3.74 -0.02
C VAL A 131 15.42 -5.04 -0.71
N VAL A 132 16.23 -5.44 -1.70
CA VAL A 132 16.00 -6.70 -2.43
C VAL A 132 16.85 -7.80 -1.81
N HIS A 133 16.20 -8.68 -1.06
CA HIS A 133 16.81 -9.88 -0.49
C HIS A 133 16.84 -11.05 -1.49
N LYS A 134 17.63 -12.09 -1.19
CA LYS A 134 17.79 -13.28 -2.04
C LYS A 134 16.45 -13.97 -2.41
N PRO A 135 15.47 -14.14 -1.50
CA PRO A 135 14.17 -14.70 -1.88
C PRO A 135 13.41 -13.83 -2.89
N GLN A 136 13.41 -12.50 -2.70
CA GLN A 136 12.79 -11.57 -3.63
C GLN A 136 13.47 -11.61 -5.00
N ALA A 137 14.81 -11.58 -5.04
CA ALA A 137 15.59 -11.73 -6.26
C ALA A 137 15.28 -13.04 -7.03
N ARG A 138 15.11 -14.16 -6.31
CA ARG A 138 14.70 -15.44 -6.90
C ARG A 138 13.30 -15.35 -7.52
N ARG A 139 12.33 -14.81 -6.77
CA ARG A 139 10.95 -14.61 -7.24
C ARG A 139 10.86 -13.67 -8.45
N MET A 140 11.60 -12.56 -8.44
CA MET A 140 11.66 -11.64 -9.58
C MET A 140 12.16 -12.34 -10.86
N LYS A 141 13.19 -13.19 -10.75
CA LYS A 141 13.70 -13.98 -11.88
C LYS A 141 12.68 -15.02 -12.36
N GLN A 142 11.95 -15.68 -11.45
CA GLN A 142 10.88 -16.63 -11.79
C GLN A 142 9.74 -15.94 -12.55
N LEU A 143 9.23 -14.82 -12.03
CA LEU A 143 8.17 -14.03 -12.68
C LEU A 143 8.59 -13.59 -14.08
N ARG A 144 9.81 -13.08 -14.22
CA ARG A 144 10.38 -12.68 -15.51
C ARG A 144 10.43 -13.85 -16.50
N ARG A 145 10.88 -15.03 -16.06
CA ARG A 145 10.94 -16.25 -16.90
C ARG A 145 9.56 -16.75 -17.30
N ALA A 146 8.59 -16.67 -16.39
CA ALA A 146 7.20 -17.06 -16.62
C ALA A 146 6.41 -16.01 -17.44
N GLY A 147 7.01 -14.89 -17.84
CA GLY A 147 6.32 -13.82 -18.56
C GLY A 147 5.29 -13.06 -17.71
N VAL A 148 5.27 -13.25 -16.39
CA VAL A 148 4.34 -12.60 -15.47
C VAL A 148 4.84 -11.19 -15.16
N ARG A 149 4.08 -10.17 -15.56
CA ARG A 149 4.44 -8.75 -15.44
C ARG A 149 3.35 -7.97 -14.73
N TYR A 150 3.72 -6.82 -14.15
CA TYR A 150 2.75 -5.90 -13.58
C TYR A 150 1.82 -5.35 -14.67
N ARG A 151 0.52 -5.51 -14.48
CA ARG A 151 -0.51 -4.95 -15.37
C ARG A 151 -1.05 -3.65 -14.77
N LYS A 152 -1.24 -2.64 -15.62
CA LYS A 152 -1.78 -1.34 -15.19
C LYS A 152 -3.26 -1.41 -14.81
N HIS A 153 -3.98 -2.35 -15.40
CA HIS A 153 -5.38 -2.63 -15.11
C HIS A 153 -5.61 -4.13 -14.91
N VAL A 154 -6.53 -4.47 -14.03
CA VAL A 154 -6.95 -5.86 -13.74
C VAL A 154 -8.44 -5.91 -13.40
N PHE A 155 -9.05 -7.07 -13.57
CA PHE A 155 -10.42 -7.30 -13.13
C PHE A 155 -10.52 -7.27 -11.59
N PRO A 156 -11.55 -6.62 -11.01
CA PRO A 156 -11.62 -6.37 -9.56
C PRO A 156 -11.96 -7.61 -8.73
N VAL A 157 -12.66 -8.61 -9.29
CA VAL A 157 -13.11 -9.80 -8.55
C VAL A 157 -12.14 -10.97 -8.82
N ARG A 158 -11.59 -11.57 -7.76
CA ARG A 158 -10.61 -12.68 -7.88
C ARG A 158 -11.26 -14.02 -7.55
N GLY A 159 -12.07 -14.50 -8.47
CA GLY A 159 -12.76 -15.79 -8.38
C GLY A 159 -13.79 -15.96 -9.50
N PRO A 160 -14.51 -17.10 -9.52
CA PRO A 160 -15.68 -17.28 -10.39
C PRO A 160 -16.69 -16.15 -10.19
N HIS A 161 -17.22 -15.63 -11.29
CA HIS A 161 -18.11 -14.48 -11.28
C HIS A 161 -19.02 -14.47 -12.50
N ASP A 162 -20.10 -13.68 -12.43
CA ASP A 162 -21.03 -13.42 -13.54
C ASP A 162 -21.44 -11.94 -13.56
N TYR A 163 -21.85 -11.43 -14.73
CA TYR A 163 -22.25 -10.03 -14.90
C TYR A 163 -23.75 -9.78 -14.65
N GLY A 164 -24.48 -10.77 -14.16
CA GLY A 164 -25.90 -10.68 -13.84
C GLY A 164 -26.80 -10.42 -15.05
N GLY A 165 -28.08 -10.17 -14.76
CA GLY A 165 -29.12 -9.88 -15.75
C GLY A 165 -29.14 -8.44 -16.22
N SER A 166 -30.28 -8.02 -16.80
CA SER A 166 -30.51 -6.64 -17.24
C SER A 166 -30.51 -5.64 -16.08
N GLY A 167 -30.99 -6.03 -14.90
CA GLY A 167 -31.02 -5.18 -13.70
C GLY A 167 -29.64 -4.83 -13.13
N SER A 168 -28.62 -5.61 -13.48
CA SER A 168 -27.22 -5.43 -13.05
C SER A 168 -26.47 -4.41 -13.90
N ARG A 169 -27.05 -3.95 -15.01
CA ARG A 169 -26.37 -3.11 -15.99
C ARG A 169 -26.39 -1.65 -15.58
N PHE A 170 -25.36 -0.91 -15.99
CA PHE A 170 -25.37 0.54 -15.93
C PHE A 170 -26.60 1.09 -16.67
N GLY A 171 -27.26 2.08 -16.10
CA GLY A 171 -28.48 2.69 -16.65
C GLY A 171 -29.76 1.88 -16.43
N ALA A 172 -29.70 0.69 -15.83
CA ALA A 172 -30.90 -0.07 -15.50
C ALA A 172 -31.83 0.75 -14.58
N PRO A 173 -33.16 0.74 -14.81
CA PRO A 173 -34.10 1.51 -14.01
C PRO A 173 -34.15 1.00 -12.57
N ARG A 174 -34.15 1.92 -11.60
CA ARG A 174 -34.37 1.67 -10.18
C ARG A 174 -35.49 2.59 -9.68
N SER A 175 -36.02 2.31 -8.48
CA SER A 175 -37.02 3.20 -7.88
C SER A 175 -36.41 4.58 -7.63
N GLY A 176 -36.86 5.59 -8.37
CA GLY A 176 -36.44 6.99 -8.24
C GLY A 176 -35.06 7.35 -8.80
N HIS A 177 -34.32 6.42 -9.42
CA HIS A 177 -33.00 6.70 -10.01
C HIS A 177 -32.61 5.62 -11.06
N THR A 178 -31.46 5.80 -11.72
CA THR A 178 -30.85 4.78 -12.58
C THR A 178 -29.64 4.15 -11.90
N HIS A 179 -29.38 2.89 -12.20
CA HIS A 179 -28.21 2.16 -11.72
C HIS A 179 -26.90 2.77 -12.25
N GLN A 180 -26.03 3.25 -11.36
CA GLN A 180 -24.82 4.02 -11.72
C GLN A 180 -23.56 3.14 -11.90
N GLY A 181 -23.72 1.82 -11.86
CA GLY A 181 -22.61 0.87 -11.92
C GLY A 181 -22.95 -0.40 -12.69
N GLN A 182 -22.06 -1.38 -12.57
CA GLN A 182 -22.28 -2.75 -13.00
C GLN A 182 -22.17 -3.66 -11.78
N ASP A 183 -23.19 -4.50 -11.59
CA ASP A 183 -23.14 -5.54 -10.56
C ASP A 183 -22.40 -6.77 -11.11
N VAL A 184 -21.42 -7.27 -10.36
CA VAL A 184 -20.67 -8.48 -10.67
C VAL A 184 -20.91 -9.48 -9.55
N SER A 185 -21.75 -10.48 -9.82
CA SER A 185 -22.08 -11.54 -8.88
C SER A 185 -20.87 -12.41 -8.60
N ALA A 186 -20.60 -12.68 -7.33
CA ALA A 186 -19.54 -13.58 -6.89
C ALA A 186 -19.84 -14.06 -5.46
N ALA A 187 -19.29 -15.21 -5.08
CA ALA A 187 -19.49 -15.74 -3.73
C ALA A 187 -19.03 -14.73 -2.66
N GLU A 188 -19.76 -14.68 -1.54
CA GLU A 188 -19.35 -13.89 -0.38
C GLU A 188 -17.93 -14.28 0.06
N GLY A 189 -17.12 -13.30 0.44
CA GLY A 189 -15.73 -13.50 0.83
C GLY A 189 -14.75 -13.52 -0.35
N THR A 190 -15.21 -13.55 -1.61
CA THR A 190 -14.34 -13.48 -2.80
C THR A 190 -13.47 -12.23 -2.72
N ARG A 191 -12.16 -12.36 -3.02
CA ARG A 191 -11.21 -11.24 -2.91
C ARG A 191 -11.54 -10.14 -3.92
N LEU A 192 -11.58 -8.91 -3.43
CA LEU A 192 -11.67 -7.70 -4.25
C LEU A 192 -10.32 -7.00 -4.32
N VAL A 193 -9.91 -6.61 -5.52
CA VAL A 193 -8.64 -5.91 -5.76
C VAL A 193 -8.87 -4.56 -6.44
N ALA A 194 -7.93 -3.62 -6.24
CA ALA A 194 -7.93 -2.36 -6.97
C ALA A 194 -7.75 -2.62 -8.48
N VAL A 195 -8.61 -2.05 -9.32
CA VAL A 195 -8.51 -2.23 -10.78
C VAL A 195 -7.30 -1.51 -11.37
N HIS A 196 -6.83 -0.41 -10.78
CA HIS A 196 -5.69 0.37 -11.26
C HIS A 196 -4.80 0.89 -10.11
N GLU A 197 -3.62 1.42 -10.43
CA GLU A 197 -2.83 2.22 -9.48
C GLU A 197 -3.55 3.53 -9.16
N GLY A 198 -3.59 3.92 -7.88
CA GLY A 198 -4.32 5.10 -7.46
C GLY A 198 -4.12 5.45 -5.99
N ARG A 199 -4.93 6.38 -5.50
CA ARG A 199 -5.01 6.76 -4.08
C ARG A 199 -6.42 6.54 -3.57
N VAL A 200 -6.55 5.94 -2.39
CA VAL A 200 -7.84 5.81 -1.71
C VAL A 200 -8.31 7.20 -1.27
N THR A 201 -9.50 7.59 -1.70
CA THR A 201 -10.12 8.88 -1.36
C THR A 201 -11.23 8.74 -0.32
N THR A 202 -11.97 7.63 -0.37
CA THR A 202 -13.10 7.37 0.54
C THR A 202 -13.07 5.94 1.04
N ARG A 203 -13.44 5.73 2.32
CA ARG A 203 -13.55 4.42 2.96
C ARG A 203 -14.56 4.51 4.11
N GLU A 204 -15.81 4.17 3.85
CA GLU A 204 -16.91 4.44 4.78
C GLU A 204 -17.96 3.31 4.79
N TYR A 205 -19.08 3.56 5.47
CA TYR A 205 -20.24 2.67 5.54
C TYR A 205 -21.54 3.45 5.29
N GLN A 206 -22.43 2.90 4.46
CA GLN A 206 -23.76 3.46 4.17
C GLN A 206 -24.85 2.38 4.27
N ALA A 207 -25.61 2.38 5.37
CA ALA A 207 -26.56 1.31 5.71
C ALA A 207 -27.67 1.04 4.67
N GLY A 208 -28.23 2.08 4.07
CA GLY A 208 -29.30 1.95 3.06
C GLY A 208 -28.82 1.99 1.61
N GLY A 209 -27.50 1.97 1.37
CA GLY A 209 -26.91 2.18 0.05
C GLY A 209 -25.66 1.33 -0.13
N ALA A 210 -24.50 1.98 -0.29
CA ALA A 210 -23.24 1.35 -0.65
C ALA A 210 -22.70 0.28 0.33
N GLY A 211 -23.29 0.14 1.52
CA GLY A 211 -22.75 -0.76 2.55
C GLY A 211 -21.33 -0.33 2.92
N HIS A 212 -20.44 -1.29 3.15
CA HIS A 212 -19.00 -0.96 3.22
C HIS A 212 -18.45 -0.71 1.83
N TYR A 213 -17.90 0.49 1.62
CA TYR A 213 -17.44 0.91 0.31
C TYR A 213 -16.09 1.62 0.32
N LEU A 214 -15.48 1.68 -0.86
CA LEU A 214 -14.16 2.27 -1.11
C LEU A 214 -14.20 3.06 -2.42
N VAL A 215 -13.54 4.22 -2.44
CA VAL A 215 -13.29 4.98 -3.68
C VAL A 215 -11.78 5.11 -3.89
N ILE A 216 -11.33 4.83 -5.10
CA ILE A 216 -9.92 4.91 -5.50
C ILE A 216 -9.79 5.85 -6.69
N ARG A 217 -9.04 6.93 -6.50
CA ARG A 217 -8.71 7.89 -7.54
C ARG A 217 -7.50 7.47 -8.35
N GLY A 218 -7.68 7.36 -9.66
CA GLY A 218 -6.66 7.09 -10.66
C GLY A 218 -5.74 8.29 -10.90
N LYS A 219 -4.63 8.06 -11.61
CA LYS A 219 -3.71 9.13 -12.02
C LYS A 219 -4.30 10.02 -13.12
N ASP A 220 -5.27 9.51 -13.86
CA ASP A 220 -6.02 10.22 -14.90
C ASP A 220 -7.18 11.06 -14.32
N GLY A 221 -7.30 11.10 -12.99
CA GLY A 221 -8.35 11.84 -12.28
C GLY A 221 -9.61 11.04 -12.04
N SER A 222 -9.86 9.97 -12.79
CA SER A 222 -11.08 9.15 -12.67
C SER A 222 -11.17 8.40 -11.34
N ASP A 223 -12.39 8.16 -10.88
CA ASP A 223 -12.64 7.41 -9.64
C ASP A 223 -13.23 6.03 -9.96
N SER A 224 -12.74 5.00 -9.25
CA SER A 224 -13.34 3.66 -9.21
C SER A 224 -13.95 3.39 -7.85
N VAL A 225 -15.20 2.93 -7.84
CA VAL A 225 -16.02 2.77 -6.62
C VAL A 225 -16.34 1.29 -6.44
N TYR A 226 -16.21 0.81 -5.21
CA TYR A 226 -16.41 -0.59 -4.84
C TYR A 226 -17.35 -0.63 -3.64
N MET A 227 -18.52 -1.25 -3.78
CA MET A 227 -19.54 -1.28 -2.74
C MET A 227 -19.85 -2.70 -2.23
N HIS A 228 -20.72 -2.76 -1.23
CA HIS A 228 -21.30 -3.97 -0.63
C HIS A 228 -20.27 -4.96 -0.02
N MET A 229 -19.09 -4.49 0.39
CA MET A 229 -18.08 -5.38 0.97
C MET A 229 -18.57 -6.02 2.29
N VAL A 230 -18.07 -7.21 2.64
CA VAL A 230 -18.44 -7.91 3.90
C VAL A 230 -18.15 -7.10 5.16
N ARG A 231 -17.10 -6.27 5.09
CA ARG A 231 -16.62 -5.44 6.19
C ARG A 231 -15.83 -4.27 5.63
N ARG A 232 -15.46 -3.36 6.51
CA ARG A 232 -14.62 -2.20 6.19
C ARG A 232 -13.40 -2.59 5.32
N PRO A 233 -13.11 -1.89 4.20
CA PRO A 233 -11.98 -2.18 3.32
C PRO A 233 -10.65 -2.25 4.09
N VAL A 234 -9.69 -3.06 3.62
CA VAL A 234 -8.41 -3.29 4.32
C VAL A 234 -7.36 -2.19 4.12
N VAL A 235 -7.58 -1.30 3.16
CA VAL A 235 -6.74 -0.12 2.89
C VAL A 235 -7.30 1.12 3.58
N ALA A 236 -6.44 2.11 3.84
CA ALA A 236 -6.83 3.36 4.51
C ALA A 236 -7.01 4.53 3.53
N VAL A 237 -7.81 5.55 3.91
CA VAL A 237 -7.88 6.82 3.18
C VAL A 237 -6.49 7.44 3.08
N GLY A 238 -6.15 7.96 1.90
CA GLY A 238 -4.83 8.50 1.59
C GLY A 238 -3.80 7.43 1.20
N GLU A 239 -4.07 6.14 1.36
CA GLU A 239 -3.14 5.08 0.95
C GLU A 239 -2.99 5.04 -0.58
N LYS A 240 -1.75 4.82 -1.05
CA LYS A 240 -1.48 4.51 -2.46
C LYS A 240 -1.61 3.02 -2.70
N VAL A 241 -2.39 2.64 -3.70
CA VAL A 241 -2.59 1.24 -4.10
C VAL A 241 -2.03 0.97 -5.49
N LEU A 242 -1.68 -0.27 -5.77
CA LEU A 242 -1.40 -0.74 -7.14
C LEU A 242 -2.57 -1.59 -7.66
N ALA A 243 -2.74 -1.60 -8.98
CA ALA A 243 -3.59 -2.57 -9.65
C ALA A 243 -3.31 -4.00 -9.13
N GLY A 244 -4.36 -4.69 -8.70
CA GLY A 244 -4.29 -6.05 -8.16
C GLY A 244 -4.04 -6.14 -6.64
N GLN A 245 -3.77 -5.02 -5.95
CA GLN A 245 -3.66 -5.01 -4.49
C GLN A 245 -5.02 -5.35 -3.86
N LEU A 246 -5.03 -6.24 -2.86
CA LEU A 246 -6.23 -6.57 -2.08
C LEU A 246 -6.79 -5.31 -1.39
N ILE A 247 -8.07 -5.04 -1.60
CA ILE A 247 -8.78 -3.90 -0.99
C ILE A 247 -9.92 -4.33 -0.08
N GLY A 248 -10.46 -5.53 -0.27
CA GLY A 248 -11.59 -6.03 0.52
C GLY A 248 -12.09 -7.37 0.01
N ARG A 249 -13.33 -7.70 0.34
CA ARG A 249 -14.00 -8.93 -0.07
C ARG A 249 -15.46 -8.68 -0.39
N VAL A 250 -15.97 -9.37 -1.41
CA VAL A 250 -17.38 -9.34 -1.84
C VAL A 250 -18.28 -9.69 -0.67
N GLY A 251 -19.32 -8.91 -0.42
CA GLY A 251 -20.34 -9.19 0.57
C GLY A 251 -21.73 -8.80 0.08
N THR A 252 -22.62 -8.54 1.03
CA THR A 252 -23.99 -8.09 0.75
C THR A 252 -24.45 -7.01 1.73
N THR A 253 -23.53 -6.15 2.18
CA THR A 253 -23.88 -5.07 3.12
C THR A 253 -24.56 -3.90 2.41
N GLY A 254 -25.39 -3.14 3.12
CA GLY A 254 -26.11 -2.01 2.55
C GLY A 254 -27.37 -2.43 1.80
N GLY A 255 -27.74 -1.68 0.76
CA GLY A 255 -28.86 -1.95 -0.13
C GLY A 255 -28.57 -3.04 -1.16
N SER A 256 -28.20 -4.25 -0.71
CA SER A 256 -27.86 -5.40 -1.55
C SER A 256 -28.80 -6.58 -1.28
N SER A 257 -29.28 -7.24 -2.33
CA SER A 257 -30.16 -8.42 -2.23
C SER A 257 -29.42 -9.77 -2.27
N GLY A 258 -28.10 -9.76 -2.46
CA GLY A 258 -27.27 -10.96 -2.43
C GLY A 258 -25.80 -10.66 -2.73
N PRO A 259 -24.87 -11.61 -2.55
CA PRO A 259 -23.43 -11.36 -2.70
C PRO A 259 -23.03 -10.91 -4.10
N HIS A 260 -22.50 -9.68 -4.21
CA HIS A 260 -21.96 -9.13 -5.45
C HIS A 260 -21.01 -7.95 -5.17
N LEU A 261 -20.23 -7.58 -6.19
CA LEU A 261 -19.58 -6.27 -6.27
C LEU A 261 -20.47 -5.34 -7.10
N HIS A 262 -20.97 -4.26 -6.50
CA HIS A 262 -21.43 -3.11 -7.28
C HIS A 262 -20.22 -2.22 -7.57
N PHE A 263 -19.90 -2.06 -8.86
CA PHE A 263 -18.72 -1.34 -9.32
C PHE A 263 -19.11 -0.15 -10.19
N GLU A 264 -18.62 1.03 -9.86
CA GLU A 264 -18.86 2.25 -10.63
C GLU A 264 -17.54 2.85 -11.13
N LEU A 265 -17.63 3.59 -12.24
CA LEU A 265 -16.55 4.44 -12.73
C LEU A 265 -17.08 5.86 -12.92
N TRP A 266 -16.34 6.83 -12.42
CA TRP A 266 -16.73 8.23 -12.42
C TRP A 266 -15.67 9.13 -13.03
N THR A 267 -16.10 10.23 -13.64
CA THR A 267 -15.23 11.30 -14.12
C THR A 267 -15.88 12.69 -13.96
N PRO A 268 -15.13 13.74 -13.55
CA PRO A 268 -13.79 13.65 -12.99
C PRO A 268 -13.78 12.98 -11.60
N HIS A 269 -14.77 13.23 -10.74
CA HIS A 269 -14.73 12.78 -9.35
C HIS A 269 -16.07 12.19 -8.90
N TRP A 270 -16.02 11.24 -7.98
CA TRP A 270 -17.19 10.64 -7.34
C TRP A 270 -17.90 11.67 -6.45
N PHE A 271 -19.18 11.94 -6.74
CA PHE A 271 -20.06 12.89 -6.04
C PHE A 271 -19.55 14.33 -5.83
N ASP A 272 -18.49 14.73 -6.55
CA ASP A 272 -17.93 16.08 -6.56
C ASP A 272 -18.01 16.67 -7.98
N GLY A 273 -19.25 16.82 -8.47
CA GLY A 273 -19.55 17.33 -9.81
C GLY A 273 -19.25 16.39 -10.98
N GLY A 274 -18.84 15.14 -10.72
CA GLY A 274 -18.65 14.14 -11.76
C GLY A 274 -19.88 13.34 -12.12
N ALA A 275 -19.74 12.54 -13.17
CA ALA A 275 -20.77 11.64 -13.67
C ALA A 275 -20.24 10.21 -13.76
N ALA A 276 -21.10 9.24 -13.45
CA ALA A 276 -20.83 7.84 -13.70
C ALA A 276 -20.91 7.52 -15.20
N TYR A 277 -20.15 6.53 -15.64
CA TYR A 277 -20.22 6.00 -17.00
C TYR A 277 -20.12 4.47 -17.00
N ASP A 278 -20.65 3.84 -18.06
CA ASP A 278 -20.76 2.39 -18.15
C ASP A 278 -19.40 1.68 -17.94
N PRO A 279 -19.22 0.92 -16.84
CA PRO A 279 -17.98 0.22 -16.57
C PRO A 279 -17.88 -1.12 -17.28
N LEU A 280 -18.98 -1.68 -17.81
CA LEU A 280 -19.04 -3.04 -18.36
C LEU A 280 -18.03 -3.26 -19.52
N PRO A 281 -17.85 -2.35 -20.49
CA PRO A 281 -16.85 -2.54 -21.54
C PRO A 281 -15.43 -2.68 -20.99
N LYS A 282 -15.08 -1.91 -19.95
CA LYS A 282 -13.77 -1.97 -19.29
C LYS A 282 -13.63 -3.24 -18.46
N LEU A 283 -14.64 -3.59 -17.68
CA LEU A 283 -14.68 -4.83 -16.89
C LEU A 283 -14.46 -6.06 -17.77
N ARG A 284 -15.23 -6.21 -18.86
CA ARG A 284 -15.05 -7.32 -19.82
C ARG A 284 -13.66 -7.36 -20.43
N LYS A 285 -13.07 -6.20 -20.72
CA LYS A 285 -11.69 -6.12 -21.24
C LYS A 285 -10.67 -6.59 -20.21
N TRP A 286 -10.81 -6.17 -18.96
CA TRP A 286 -9.88 -6.54 -17.89
C TRP A 286 -10.00 -8.01 -17.50
N ASP A 287 -11.21 -8.55 -17.52
CA ASP A 287 -11.53 -9.95 -17.23
C ASP A 287 -10.81 -10.92 -18.18
N ARG A 288 -10.94 -10.70 -19.49
CA ARG A 288 -10.21 -11.47 -20.53
C ARG A 288 -8.68 -11.41 -20.41
N GLN A 289 -8.16 -10.48 -19.61
CA GLN A 289 -6.74 -10.25 -19.43
C GLN A 289 -6.20 -10.84 -18.13
N THR A 290 -7.04 -11.29 -17.20
CA THR A 290 -6.62 -11.75 -15.87
C THR A 290 -6.77 -13.24 -15.68
#